data_AF-A0A9W8IYE3-F1
#
_entry.id   AF-A0A9W8IYE3-F1
#
_cell.length_a   1.000
_cell.length_b   1.000
_cell.length_c   1.000
_cell.angle_alpha   90.00
_cell.angle_beta   90.00
_cell.angle_gamma   90.00
#
_symmetry.space_group_name_H-M   'P 1'
#
loop_
_entity.id
_entity.type
_entity.pdbx_description
1 polymer ?
#
loop_
_entity_poly.entity_id
_entity_poly.type
_entity_poly.pdbx_seq_one_letter_code
_entity_poly.pdbx_strand_id
1 'polypeptide(L)'
;MAVGNDDSVEVCTKHVGHAAIDHKGSRLIFVDTPGFDSPYKPDAHVLQEILDWLKRSFPSGKCRGGVIYLHDISADTYQGIAEHELKALDRSLGSSLYKQLIIATTKWKFSGDRGEHRHQELTKRWRRILTAGSQVRAFRTKEDAWAIVNDFLPALENGQELDIEKGLAHLQQHQNHHHPLQETENHSKVLDRLFGILGLFKSSRVRK
;
A
#
# COMPACT_ATOMS: atom_id res chain seq x y z
N MET A 1 -15.58 6.53 7.18
CA MET A 1 -14.28 6.89 6.56
C MET A 1 -14.31 8.36 6.22
N ALA A 2 -13.17 9.04 6.35
CA ALA A 2 -13.11 10.46 6.04
C ALA A 2 -12.91 10.62 4.52
N VAL A 3 -13.55 11.62 3.93
CA VAL A 3 -13.36 11.98 2.52
C VAL A 3 -12.71 13.37 2.51
N GLY A 4 -11.63 13.50 1.73
CA GLY A 4 -10.94 14.78 1.58
C GLY A 4 -11.85 15.86 1.01
N ASN A 5 -11.61 17.11 1.39
CA ASN A 5 -12.24 18.24 0.72
C ASN A 5 -11.52 18.50 -0.60
N ASP A 6 -12.26 18.79 -1.68
CA ASP A 6 -11.70 19.04 -3.02
C ASP A 6 -10.72 20.24 -3.04
N ASP A 7 -10.88 21.19 -2.11
CA ASP A 7 -10.01 22.37 -1.97
C ASP A 7 -8.82 22.16 -1.01
N SER A 8 -8.67 20.97 -0.40
CA SER A 8 -7.61 20.69 0.57
C SER A 8 -6.58 19.72 0.03
N VAL A 9 -5.31 20.08 0.18
CA VAL A 9 -4.16 19.19 -0.06
C VAL A 9 -3.74 18.41 1.19
N GLU A 10 -4.47 18.57 2.30
CA GLU A 10 -4.16 17.84 3.53
C GLU A 10 -4.54 16.37 3.42
N VAL A 11 -3.70 15.52 4.02
CA VAL A 11 -3.99 14.09 4.16
C VAL A 11 -5.23 13.91 5.04
N CYS A 12 -6.29 13.37 4.45
CA CYS A 12 -7.57 13.14 5.12
C CYS A 12 -7.48 11.93 6.06
N THR A 13 -6.95 10.81 5.57
CA THR A 13 -6.84 9.56 6.34
C THR A 13 -5.54 9.53 7.14
N LYS A 14 -5.64 9.82 8.45
CA LYS A 14 -4.50 9.83 9.38
C LYS A 14 -4.35 8.54 10.18
N HIS A 15 -5.44 7.75 10.26
CA HIS A 15 -5.52 6.49 10.98
C HIS A 15 -6.26 5.43 10.18
N VAL A 16 -6.01 4.16 10.49
CA VAL A 16 -6.73 3.04 9.89
C VAL A 16 -8.21 3.08 10.32
N GLY A 17 -9.10 3.09 9.34
CA GLY A 17 -10.55 3.02 9.53
C GLY A 17 -11.15 1.87 8.74
N HIS A 18 -12.40 1.49 9.05
CA HIS A 18 -13.08 0.45 8.28
C HIS A 18 -14.58 0.71 8.12
N ALA A 19 -15.17 0.02 7.15
CA ALA A 19 -16.60 -0.06 6.90
C ALA A 19 -16.93 -1.51 6.57
N ALA A 20 -18.08 -1.98 7.05
CA ALA A 20 -18.55 -3.34 6.78
C ALA A 20 -19.84 -3.29 5.97
N ILE A 21 -19.97 -4.17 4.98
CA ILE A 21 -21.16 -4.31 4.15
C ILE A 21 -21.38 -5.78 3.80
N ASP A 22 -22.63 -6.21 3.82
CA ASP A 22 -23.02 -7.53 3.33
C ASP A 22 -23.24 -7.45 1.81
N HIS A 23 -22.51 -8.25 1.05
CA HIS A 23 -22.56 -8.25 -0.41
C HIS A 23 -22.40 -9.67 -0.95
N LYS A 24 -23.33 -10.11 -1.80
CA LYS A 24 -23.36 -11.45 -2.43
C LYS A 24 -23.19 -12.62 -1.43
N GLY A 25 -23.77 -12.50 -0.24
CA GLY A 25 -23.69 -13.56 0.79
C GLY A 25 -22.39 -13.55 1.61
N SER A 26 -21.49 -12.60 1.36
CA SER A 26 -20.24 -12.41 2.08
C SER A 26 -20.25 -11.09 2.85
N ARG A 27 -19.72 -11.08 4.07
CA ARG A 27 -19.49 -9.84 4.83
C ARG A 27 -18.14 -9.25 4.42
N LEU A 28 -18.17 -8.15 3.68
CA LEU A 28 -16.96 -7.45 3.24
C LEU A 28 -16.57 -6.39 4.27
N ILE A 29 -15.28 -6.33 4.58
CA ILE A 29 -14.68 -5.29 5.43
C ILE A 29 -13.71 -4.49 4.58
N PHE A 30 -14.09 -3.25 4.29
CA PHE A 30 -13.22 -2.29 3.60
C PHE A 30 -12.38 -1.60 4.66
N VAL A 31 -11.06 -1.68 4.51
CA VAL A 31 -10.11 -1.04 5.41
C VAL A 31 -9.49 0.13 4.66
N ASP A 32 -9.73 1.34 5.14
CA ASP A 32 -9.13 2.57 4.63
C ASP A 32 -7.89 2.89 5.46
N THR A 33 -6.78 3.17 4.80
CA THR A 33 -5.48 3.32 5.45
C THR A 33 -4.88 4.68 5.13
N PRO A 34 -4.04 5.23 6.01
CA PRO A 34 -3.14 6.29 5.60
C PRO A 34 -2.33 5.86 4.39
N GLY A 35 -1.99 6.81 3.51
CA GLY A 35 -1.09 6.53 2.39
C GLY A 35 0.32 6.22 2.88
N PHE A 36 0.97 5.28 2.20
CA PHE A 36 2.43 5.25 2.10
C PHE A 36 2.87 6.55 1.37
N ASP A 37 4.03 7.10 1.67
CA ASP A 37 4.48 8.46 1.29
C ASP A 37 3.83 9.64 2.07
N SER A 38 3.31 9.40 3.28
CA SER A 38 2.83 10.50 4.13
C SER A 38 4.00 11.37 4.62
N PRO A 39 3.96 12.71 4.44
CA PRO A 39 4.99 13.60 4.99
C PRO A 39 4.95 13.66 6.53
N TYR A 40 3.91 13.10 7.16
CA TYR A 40 3.69 13.15 8.60
C TYR A 40 4.01 11.82 9.30
N LYS A 41 4.16 10.72 8.57
CA LYS A 41 4.31 9.39 9.15
C LYS A 41 5.16 8.48 8.26
N PRO A 42 6.24 7.87 8.78
CA PRO A 42 7.03 6.90 8.01
C PRO A 42 6.20 5.68 7.57
N ASP A 43 6.48 5.13 6.39
CA ASP A 43 5.77 3.97 5.84
C ASP A 43 5.78 2.75 6.76
N ALA A 44 6.89 2.52 7.48
CA ALA A 44 6.98 1.43 8.45
C ALA A 44 5.96 1.59 9.59
N HIS A 45 5.66 2.82 10.01
CA HIS A 45 4.63 3.09 11.00
C HIS A 45 3.22 2.92 10.41
N VAL A 46 3.01 3.29 9.14
CA VAL A 46 1.74 3.02 8.43
C VAL A 46 1.50 1.52 8.37
N LEU A 47 2.50 0.73 7.96
CA LEU A 47 2.41 -0.73 7.87
C LEU A 47 2.18 -1.38 9.24
N GLN A 48 2.88 -0.91 10.29
CA GLN A 48 2.66 -1.36 11.66
C GLN A 48 1.21 -1.10 12.10
N GLU A 49 0.65 0.09 11.82
CA GLU A 49 -0.73 0.44 12.17
C GLU A 49 -1.75 -0.47 11.46
N ILE A 50 -1.51 -0.81 10.19
CA ILE A 50 -2.33 -1.76 9.42
C ILE A 50 -2.28 -3.15 10.06
N LEU A 51 -1.09 -3.66 10.36
CA LEU A 51 -0.91 -4.99 10.97
C LEU A 51 -1.49 -5.07 12.38
N ASP A 52 -1.36 -4.01 13.19
CA ASP A 52 -1.96 -3.94 14.52
C ASP A 52 -3.49 -3.86 14.45
N TRP A 53 -4.04 -3.19 13.44
CA TRP A 53 -5.48 -3.20 13.19
C TRP A 53 -5.95 -4.59 12.77
N LEU A 54 -5.25 -5.26 11.86
CA LEU A 54 -5.55 -6.62 11.43
C LEU A 54 -5.49 -7.61 12.59
N LYS A 55 -4.45 -7.56 13.42
CA LYS A 55 -4.28 -8.44 14.59
C LYS A 55 -5.42 -8.30 15.60
N ARG A 56 -5.86 -7.06 15.86
CA ARG A 56 -6.99 -6.80 16.76
C ARG A 56 -8.32 -7.28 16.16
N SER A 57 -8.49 -7.14 14.86
CA SER A 57 -9.74 -7.47 14.15
C SER A 57 -9.88 -8.96 13.84
N PHE A 58 -8.75 -9.67 13.73
CA PHE A 58 -8.68 -11.10 13.40
C PHE A 58 -7.77 -11.83 14.41
N PRO A 59 -8.29 -12.18 15.61
CA PRO A 59 -7.49 -12.76 16.69
C PRO A 59 -6.86 -14.12 16.38
N SER A 60 -7.32 -14.82 15.33
CA SER A 60 -6.72 -16.06 14.83
C SER A 60 -5.33 -15.85 14.19
N GLY A 61 -4.92 -14.59 13.98
CA GLY A 61 -3.66 -14.25 13.30
C GLY A 61 -3.72 -14.42 11.77
N LYS A 62 -4.87 -14.84 11.23
CA LYS A 62 -5.08 -15.06 9.80
C LYS A 62 -6.42 -14.51 9.33
N CYS A 63 -6.44 -13.95 8.12
CA CYS A 63 -7.68 -13.52 7.46
C CYS A 63 -7.61 -13.73 5.95
N ARG A 64 -8.78 -13.95 5.33
CA ARG A 64 -8.90 -13.89 3.86
C ARG A 64 -9.09 -12.44 3.44
N GLY A 65 -8.24 -11.97 2.54
CA GLY A 65 -8.22 -10.57 2.15
C GLY A 65 -7.28 -10.32 0.99
N GLY A 66 -7.16 -9.06 0.62
CA GLY A 66 -6.35 -8.61 -0.49
C GLY A 66 -6.27 -7.10 -0.49
N VAL A 67 -5.48 -6.56 -1.40
CA VAL A 67 -5.19 -5.12 -1.47
C VAL A 67 -5.77 -4.54 -2.76
N ILE A 68 -6.46 -3.41 -2.64
CA ILE A 68 -6.76 -2.54 -3.76
C ILE A 68 -5.84 -1.32 -3.64
N TYR A 69 -4.82 -1.26 -4.48
CA TYR A 69 -3.89 -0.13 -4.52
C TYR A 69 -4.43 0.94 -5.47
N LEU A 70 -4.67 2.15 -4.94
CA LEU A 70 -5.17 3.26 -5.74
C LEU A 70 -4.00 4.05 -6.32
N HIS A 71 -3.94 4.14 -7.66
CA HIS A 71 -2.92 4.89 -8.36
C HIS A 71 -3.52 6.11 -9.07
N ASP A 72 -2.91 7.29 -8.88
CA ASP A 72 -3.30 8.53 -9.56
C ASP A 72 -2.72 8.56 -10.98
N ILE A 73 -3.58 8.42 -12.00
CA ILE A 73 -3.13 8.42 -13.41
C ILE A 73 -2.88 9.83 -13.97
N SER A 74 -3.34 10.87 -13.25
CA SER A 74 -3.16 12.26 -13.65
C SER A 74 -1.79 12.81 -13.24
N ALA A 75 -1.12 12.19 -12.27
CA ALA A 75 0.21 12.57 -11.82
C ALA A 75 1.23 12.57 -12.99
N ASP A 76 1.97 13.68 -13.13
CA ASP A 76 2.92 13.86 -14.24
C ASP A 76 4.22 13.07 -14.07
N THR A 77 4.49 12.57 -12.86
CA THR A 77 5.70 11.78 -12.57
C THR A 77 5.30 10.34 -12.25
N TYR A 78 5.77 9.39 -13.06
CA TYR A 78 5.81 7.99 -12.64
C TYR A 78 6.89 7.86 -11.57
N GLN A 79 6.50 7.87 -10.31
CA GLN A 79 7.39 7.51 -9.22
C GLN A 79 7.45 5.99 -9.16
N GLY A 80 8.63 5.41 -9.46
CA GLY A 80 8.88 3.96 -9.30
C GLY A 80 8.71 3.45 -7.85
N ILE A 81 8.36 4.36 -6.93
CA ILE A 81 7.99 4.13 -5.55
C ILE A 81 6.86 3.09 -5.45
N ALA A 82 5.84 3.16 -6.32
CA ALA A 82 4.72 2.20 -6.29
C ALA A 82 5.14 0.72 -6.42
N GLU A 83 6.16 0.38 -7.22
CA GLU A 83 6.64 -1.02 -7.32
C GLU A 83 7.41 -1.44 -6.06
N HIS A 84 8.20 -0.53 -5.48
CA HIS A 84 8.92 -0.80 -4.22
C HIS A 84 7.96 -0.93 -3.03
N GLU A 85 6.94 -0.08 -2.95
CA GLU A 85 5.87 -0.15 -1.95
C GLU A 85 5.11 -1.47 -2.04
N LEU A 86 4.66 -1.85 -3.24
CA LEU A 86 3.96 -3.12 -3.45
C LEU A 86 4.84 -4.32 -3.12
N LYS A 87 6.14 -4.25 -3.39
CA LYS A 87 7.10 -5.29 -3.01
C LYS A 87 7.32 -5.37 -1.50
N ALA A 88 7.38 -4.23 -0.80
CA ALA A 88 7.48 -4.19 0.65
C ALA A 88 6.20 -4.75 1.30
N LEU A 89 5.04 -4.42 0.73
CA LEU A 89 3.74 -4.93 1.14
C LEU A 89 3.64 -6.45 0.92
N ASP A 90 4.04 -6.97 -0.24
CA ASP A 90 4.08 -8.41 -0.53
C ASP A 90 5.03 -9.17 0.41
N ARG A 91 6.22 -8.63 0.68
CA ARG A 91 7.15 -9.25 1.64
C ARG A 91 6.57 -9.31 3.06
N SER A 92 5.85 -8.27 3.46
CA SER A 92 5.29 -8.16 4.80
C SER A 92 4.00 -8.97 4.95
N LEU A 93 3.14 -9.03 3.94
CA LEU A 93 1.86 -9.73 4.04
C LEU A 93 1.91 -11.20 3.55
N GLY A 94 3.08 -11.63 3.06
CA GLY A 94 3.30 -12.96 2.52
C GLY A 94 3.43 -12.94 0.99
N SER A 95 4.34 -13.76 0.47
CA SER A 95 4.84 -13.81 -0.92
C SER A 95 3.83 -14.27 -1.99
N SER A 96 2.54 -13.99 -1.78
CA SER A 96 1.43 -14.29 -2.68
C SER A 96 0.49 -13.11 -2.83
N LEU A 97 0.81 -11.94 -2.28
CA LEU A 97 -0.07 -10.78 -2.30
C LEU A 97 -0.41 -10.36 -3.73
N TYR A 98 0.50 -10.57 -4.69
CA TYR A 98 0.21 -10.24 -6.09
C TYR A 98 -1.04 -10.94 -6.64
N LYS A 99 -1.35 -12.17 -6.21
CA LYS A 99 -2.60 -12.86 -6.63
C LYS A 99 -3.84 -12.26 -5.98
N GLN A 100 -3.66 -11.53 -4.89
CA GLN A 100 -4.66 -10.85 -4.09
C GLN A 100 -4.40 -9.33 -4.11
N LEU A 101 -4.06 -8.80 -5.30
CA LEU A 101 -3.80 -7.38 -5.54
C LEU A 101 -4.51 -6.90 -6.80
N ILE A 102 -5.29 -5.83 -6.66
CA ILE A 102 -5.77 -5.01 -7.78
C ILE A 102 -5.15 -3.63 -7.70
N ILE A 103 -4.58 -3.16 -8.81
CA ILE A 103 -4.17 -1.78 -8.98
C ILE A 103 -5.31 -1.03 -9.67
N ALA A 104 -6.02 -0.17 -8.94
CA ALA A 104 -7.08 0.66 -9.49
C ALA A 104 -6.53 2.03 -9.84
N THR A 105 -6.51 2.36 -11.13
CA THR A 105 -6.14 3.69 -11.62
C THR A 105 -7.32 4.65 -11.45
N THR A 106 -7.08 5.79 -10.81
CA THR A 106 -8.07 6.78 -10.39
C THR A 106 -7.81 8.15 -11.04
N LYS A 107 -8.63 9.16 -10.73
CA LYS A 107 -8.46 10.55 -11.19
C LYS A 107 -8.45 10.72 -12.72
N TRP A 108 -9.15 9.84 -13.42
CA TRP A 108 -9.30 9.87 -14.88
C TRP A 108 -9.86 11.18 -15.43
N LYS A 109 -10.73 11.88 -14.68
CA LYS A 109 -11.24 13.21 -15.08
C LYS A 109 -10.14 14.27 -15.27
N PHE A 110 -8.96 14.06 -14.69
CA PHE A 110 -7.84 15.00 -14.74
C PHE A 110 -6.72 14.56 -15.70
N SER A 111 -6.82 13.39 -16.33
CA SER A 111 -5.76 12.88 -17.21
C SER A 111 -5.88 13.34 -18.67
N GLY A 112 -7.02 13.94 -19.03
CA GLY A 112 -7.32 14.38 -20.40
C GLY A 112 -7.13 13.25 -21.43
N ASP A 113 -6.73 13.60 -22.64
CA ASP A 113 -6.52 12.64 -23.74
C ASP A 113 -5.34 11.68 -23.50
N ARG A 114 -4.48 11.98 -22.51
CA ARG A 114 -3.30 11.16 -22.18
C ARG A 114 -3.64 9.97 -21.28
N GLY A 115 -4.83 9.94 -20.66
CA GLY A 115 -5.20 8.92 -19.67
C GLY A 115 -5.06 7.50 -20.17
N GLU A 116 -5.58 7.21 -21.37
CA GLU A 116 -5.55 5.86 -21.94
C GLU A 116 -4.11 5.43 -22.26
N HIS A 117 -3.32 6.33 -22.87
CA HIS A 117 -1.91 6.07 -23.15
C HIS A 117 -1.13 5.80 -21.86
N ARG A 118 -1.33 6.61 -20.81
CA ARG A 118 -0.71 6.40 -19.50
C ARG A 118 -1.10 5.06 -18.88
N HIS A 119 -2.37 4.65 -18.99
CA HIS A 119 -2.85 3.38 -18.46
C HIS A 119 -2.14 2.18 -19.12
N GLN A 120 -1.97 2.25 -20.43
CA GLN A 120 -1.23 1.23 -21.19
C GLN A 120 0.25 1.20 -20.83
N GLU A 121 0.91 2.36 -20.69
CA GLU A 121 2.30 2.44 -20.27
C GLU A 121 2.52 1.92 -18.85
N LEU A 122 1.61 2.22 -17.91
CA LEU A 122 1.62 1.67 -16.56
C LEU A 122 1.49 0.14 -16.57
N THR A 123 0.60 -0.40 -17.40
CA THR A 123 0.42 -1.86 -17.56
C THR A 123 1.71 -2.53 -18.04
N LYS A 124 2.44 -1.91 -18.97
CA LYS A 124 3.75 -2.42 -19.42
C LYS A 124 4.79 -2.39 -18.30
N ARG A 125 4.82 -1.32 -17.50
CA ARG A 125 5.76 -1.18 -16.37
C ARG A 125 5.48 -2.20 -15.27
N TRP A 126 4.22 -2.41 -14.91
CA TRP A 126 3.81 -3.40 -13.92
C TRP A 126 3.72 -4.83 -14.46
N ARG A 127 4.22 -5.11 -15.67
CA ARG A 127 4.15 -6.44 -16.28
C ARG A 127 4.59 -7.56 -15.34
N ARG A 128 5.61 -7.33 -14.51
CA ARG A 128 6.06 -8.31 -13.51
C ARG A 128 5.00 -8.62 -12.44
N ILE A 129 4.37 -7.58 -11.90
CA ILE A 129 3.29 -7.67 -10.91
C ILE A 129 2.07 -8.37 -11.53
N LEU A 130 1.72 -8.00 -12.77
CA LEU A 130 0.59 -8.59 -13.48
C LEU A 130 0.82 -10.06 -13.85
N THR A 131 2.05 -10.41 -14.26
CA THR A 131 2.42 -11.81 -14.54
C THR A 131 2.39 -12.66 -13.27
N ALA A 132 2.52 -12.05 -12.09
CA ALA A 132 2.40 -12.72 -10.80
C ALA A 132 0.94 -12.92 -10.33
N GLY A 133 -0.04 -12.45 -11.11
CA GLY A 133 -1.47 -12.69 -10.87
C GLY A 133 -2.29 -11.44 -10.47
N SER A 134 -1.67 -10.26 -10.42
CA SER A 134 -2.40 -9.02 -10.13
C SER A 134 -3.19 -8.52 -11.33
N GLN A 135 -4.15 -7.65 -11.07
CA GLN A 135 -4.95 -6.99 -12.11
C GLN A 135 -4.75 -5.48 -12.07
N VAL A 136 -4.84 -4.81 -13.23
CA VAL A 136 -5.00 -3.35 -13.31
C VAL A 136 -6.42 -3.05 -13.78
N ARG A 137 -7.10 -2.10 -13.12
CA ARG A 137 -8.45 -1.68 -13.50
C ARG A 137 -8.57 -0.16 -13.53
N ALA A 138 -9.44 0.33 -14.40
CA ALA A 138 -9.82 1.73 -14.43
C ALA A 138 -10.96 1.96 -13.45
N PHE A 139 -10.80 2.93 -12.54
CA PHE A 139 -11.86 3.43 -11.68
C PHE A 139 -12.23 4.84 -12.14
N ARG A 140 -13.20 4.93 -13.05
CA ARG A 140 -13.68 6.17 -13.68
C ARG A 140 -14.97 6.65 -13.02
N THR A 141 -15.86 5.73 -12.66
CA THR A 141 -17.17 6.03 -12.06
C THR A 141 -17.46 5.14 -10.86
N LYS A 142 -18.52 5.45 -10.10
CA LYS A 142 -18.92 4.67 -8.92
C LYS A 142 -19.28 3.22 -9.28
N GLU A 143 -19.78 2.99 -10.48
CA GLU A 143 -20.11 1.66 -11.00
C GLU A 143 -18.85 0.80 -11.14
N ASP A 144 -17.72 1.40 -11.54
CA ASP A 144 -16.44 0.70 -11.62
C ASP A 144 -15.96 0.24 -10.25
N ALA A 145 -16.28 0.94 -9.16
CA ALA A 145 -15.89 0.53 -7.81
C ALA A 145 -16.47 -0.84 -7.46
N TRP A 146 -17.76 -1.04 -7.73
CA TRP A 146 -18.39 -2.34 -7.52
C TRP A 146 -17.94 -3.39 -8.54
N ALA A 147 -17.67 -3.01 -9.78
CA ALA A 147 -17.09 -3.93 -10.76
C ALA A 147 -15.72 -4.46 -10.28
N ILE A 148 -14.84 -3.56 -9.82
CA ILE A 148 -13.53 -3.90 -9.24
C ILE A 148 -13.68 -4.83 -8.05
N VAL A 149 -14.56 -4.51 -7.09
CA VAL A 149 -14.82 -5.36 -5.93
C VAL A 149 -15.29 -6.74 -6.36
N ASN A 150 -16.29 -6.80 -7.25
CA ASN A 150 -16.85 -8.06 -7.73
C ASN A 150 -15.82 -8.94 -8.44
N ASP A 151 -14.95 -8.35 -9.23
CA ASP A 151 -13.89 -9.08 -9.94
C ASP A 151 -12.76 -9.50 -9.00
N PHE A 152 -12.66 -8.88 -7.83
CA PHE A 152 -11.70 -9.26 -6.80
C PHE A 152 -12.17 -10.43 -5.95
N LEU A 153 -13.48 -10.55 -5.69
CA LEU A 153 -14.06 -11.56 -4.80
C LEU A 153 -13.52 -12.98 -5.03
N PRO A 154 -13.43 -13.50 -6.28
CA PRO A 154 -12.91 -14.85 -6.50
C PRO A 154 -11.47 -15.04 -6.01
N ALA A 155 -10.63 -14.00 -6.11
CA ALA A 155 -9.27 -14.04 -5.62
C ALA A 155 -9.21 -13.96 -4.09
N LEU A 156 -10.15 -13.28 -3.44
CA LEU A 156 -10.24 -13.22 -1.99
C LEU A 156 -10.75 -14.55 -1.39
N GLU A 157 -11.72 -15.18 -2.05
CA GLU A 157 -12.33 -16.43 -1.61
C GLU A 157 -11.39 -17.63 -1.79
N ASN A 158 -10.67 -17.69 -2.91
CA ASN A 158 -9.79 -18.81 -3.25
C ASN A 158 -8.30 -18.53 -2.97
N GLY A 159 -7.99 -17.32 -2.50
CA GLY A 159 -6.64 -16.87 -2.22
C GLY A 159 -6.04 -17.50 -0.96
N GLN A 160 -4.75 -17.20 -0.74
CA GLN A 160 -4.11 -17.58 0.51
C GLN A 160 -4.56 -16.67 1.64
N GLU A 161 -4.60 -17.19 2.86
CA GLU A 161 -4.84 -16.35 4.02
C GLU A 161 -3.63 -15.43 4.26
N LEU A 162 -3.91 -14.17 4.57
CA LEU A 162 -2.91 -13.22 5.02
C LEU A 162 -2.43 -13.65 6.41
N ASP A 163 -1.13 -13.83 6.57
CA ASP A 163 -0.50 -14.22 7.83
C ASP A 163 -0.01 -12.97 8.57
N ILE A 164 -0.82 -12.51 9.53
CA ILE A 164 -0.60 -11.24 10.24
C ILE A 164 0.63 -11.34 11.13
N GLU A 165 0.86 -12.50 11.75
CA GLU A 165 1.99 -12.72 12.65
C GLU A 165 3.31 -12.73 11.88
N LYS A 166 3.35 -13.40 10.72
CA LYS A 166 4.50 -13.37 9.82
C LYS A 166 4.84 -11.94 9.40
N GLY A 167 3.84 -11.11 9.12
CA GLY A 167 4.07 -9.72 8.75
C GLY A 167 4.64 -8.86 9.87
N LEU A 168 4.13 -9.03 11.08
CA LEU A 168 4.69 -8.38 12.26
C LEU A 168 6.13 -8.83 12.53
N ALA A 169 6.42 -10.13 12.39
CA ALA A 169 7.77 -10.65 12.55
C ALA A 169 8.75 -10.08 11.51
N HIS A 170 8.31 -9.94 10.26
CA HIS A 170 9.13 -9.35 9.19
C HIS A 170 9.46 -7.88 9.47
N LEU A 171 8.46 -7.09 9.89
CA LEU A 171 8.66 -5.70 10.32
C LEU A 171 9.68 -5.59 11.46
N GLN A 172 9.55 -6.42 12.50
CA GLN A 172 10.43 -6.40 13.68
C GLN A 172 11.88 -6.77 13.35
N GLN A 173 12.08 -7.77 12.48
CA GLN A 173 13.42 -8.15 12.01
C GLN A 173 14.13 -6.98 11.32
N HIS A 174 13.41 -6.25 10.47
CA HIS A 174 13.95 -5.08 9.77
C HIS A 174 14.27 -3.91 10.70
N GLN A 175 13.52 -3.73 11.79
CA GLN A 175 13.80 -2.71 12.79
C GLN A 175 15.02 -3.05 13.67
N ASN A 176 15.20 -4.33 14.01
CA ASN A 176 16.29 -4.78 14.89
C ASN A 176 17.67 -4.81 14.22
N HIS A 177 17.75 -4.86 12.88
CA HIS A 177 19.02 -4.89 12.15
C HIS A 177 19.66 -3.50 11.95
N HIS A 178 19.10 -2.41 12.52
CA HIS A 178 19.61 -1.05 12.32
C HIS A 178 19.83 -0.26 13.64
N HIS A 179 21.09 -0.23 14.12
CA HIS A 179 21.69 0.79 15.02
C HIS A 179 23.24 0.75 14.95
N PRO A 180 23.97 1.85 15.27
CA PRO A 180 24.32 2.99 14.42
C PRO A 180 25.67 2.83 13.69
N LEU A 181 25.75 3.23 12.41
CA LEU A 181 27.04 3.43 11.74
C LEU A 181 27.54 4.86 12.01
N GLN A 182 28.77 4.93 12.49
CA GLN A 182 29.48 6.17 12.81
C GLN A 182 29.63 7.07 11.59
N GLU A 183 29.49 8.38 11.81
CA GLU A 183 29.85 9.44 10.88
C GLU A 183 31.32 9.30 10.49
N THR A 184 31.60 9.03 9.22
CA THR A 184 32.82 9.52 8.57
C THR A 184 32.48 10.04 7.19
N GLU A 185 32.95 11.25 6.95
CA GLU A 185 32.77 12.09 5.77
C GLU A 185 33.23 11.43 4.45
N ASN A 186 32.75 12.03 3.36
CA ASN A 186 33.23 11.97 1.97
C ASN A 186 32.68 10.90 1.00
N HIS A 187 31.60 11.32 0.33
CA HIS A 187 31.46 11.40 -1.14
C HIS A 187 31.76 10.13 -1.98
N SER A 188 30.70 9.35 -2.25
CA SER A 188 30.39 8.80 -3.58
C SER A 188 28.92 8.39 -3.65
N LYS A 189 28.12 9.13 -4.44
CA LYS A 189 26.64 9.09 -4.53
C LYS A 189 26.08 7.83 -5.23
N VAL A 190 26.43 6.64 -4.75
CA VAL A 190 25.95 5.38 -5.37
C VAL A 190 25.30 4.42 -4.35
N LEU A 191 25.36 4.69 -3.04
CA LEU A 191 24.94 3.75 -2.00
C LEU A 191 23.68 4.12 -1.19
N ASP A 192 22.83 5.05 -1.67
CA ASP A 192 21.50 5.29 -1.07
C ASP A 192 20.40 4.35 -1.61
N ARG A 193 20.77 3.33 -2.39
CA ARG A 193 19.83 2.38 -3.05
C ARG A 193 19.19 1.34 -2.11
N LEU A 194 19.23 1.53 -0.80
CA LEU A 194 18.70 0.57 0.18
C LEU A 194 17.58 1.11 1.09
N PHE A 195 17.15 2.36 0.94
CA PHE A 195 16.06 2.89 1.76
C PHE A 195 14.69 2.62 1.14
N GLY A 196 14.20 1.40 1.36
CA GLY A 196 12.81 0.98 1.11
C GLY A 196 12.08 0.45 2.35
N ILE A 197 12.65 0.64 3.55
CA ILE A 197 11.95 0.57 4.84
C ILE A 197 12.53 1.70 5.71
N LEU A 198 11.75 2.77 5.85
CA LEU A 198 12.08 3.99 6.59
C LEU A 198 12.31 3.73 8.09
N GLY A 199 13.41 4.25 8.62
CA GLY A 199 13.62 4.44 10.05
C GLY A 199 14.94 5.12 10.37
N LEU A 200 14.93 6.43 10.62
CA LEU A 200 16.00 7.16 11.31
C LEU A 200 15.37 8.24 12.21
N PHE A 201 15.44 8.04 13.52
CA PHE A 201 15.23 9.09 14.52
C PHE A 201 16.56 9.35 15.24
N LYS A 202 16.92 10.63 15.45
CA LYS A 202 17.89 11.04 16.47
C LYS A 202 17.15 11.82 17.56
N SER A 203 17.06 11.21 18.74
CA SER A 203 16.73 11.93 19.97
C SER A 203 17.94 12.74 20.41
N SER A 204 17.73 13.99 20.81
CA SER A 204 18.65 14.69 21.70
C SER A 204 17.90 15.57 22.70
N ARG A 205 17.65 15.01 23.88
CA ARG A 205 17.96 15.69 25.15
C ARG A 205 18.97 14.77 25.85
N VAL A 206 20.01 15.24 26.53
CA VAL A 206 19.99 16.14 27.70
C VAL A 206 21.42 16.68 27.91
N ARG A 207 21.56 17.87 28.52
CA ARG A 207 22.39 18.23 29.70
C ARG A 207 22.51 19.75 29.77
N LYS A 208 22.31 20.47 30.89
CA LYS A 208 21.96 20.19 32.29
C LYS A 208 20.97 21.27 32.73
#